data_AF-A0AAD4IJ27-F1
#
_entry.id   AF-A0AAD4IJ27-F1
#
_cell.length_a   1.000
_cell.length_b   1.000
_cell.length_c   1.000
_cell.angle_alpha   90.00
_cell.angle_beta   90.00
_cell.angle_gamma   90.00
#
_symmetry.space_group_name_H-M   'P 1'
#
loop_
_entity.id
_entity.type
_entity.pdbx_description
1 polymer ?
#
loop_
_entity_poly.entity_id
_entity_poly.type
_entity_poly.pdbx_seq_one_letter_code
_entity_poly.pdbx_strand_id
1 'polypeptide(L)'
;MSSASKKWLEEPNKPMMPPSTYGLTLQVDFAWSKFRNIIASRGADGHLTPLYIQNFRPAKPQLRFERVADHTNIAKGTIHSFSISGDCILHGREIILKPLKRWKSEYNYLSHALGGTPISWIANSTLKVWDFVCVNSITQEPIAKLSANFWAL
;
A
#
# COMPACT_ATOMS: atom_id res chain seq x y z
N MET A 1 51.41 18.94 6.94
CA MET A 1 50.00 19.36 6.87
C MET A 1 49.25 18.34 6.01
N SER A 2 48.57 17.39 6.66
CA SER A 2 47.85 16.29 5.98
C SER A 2 46.35 16.61 6.00
N SER A 3 45.74 16.70 4.82
CA SER A 3 44.30 16.95 4.66
C SER A 3 43.59 15.61 4.48
N ALA A 4 42.88 15.16 5.52
CA ALA A 4 42.07 13.96 5.48
C ALA A 4 40.68 14.29 4.91
N SER A 5 40.44 13.90 3.66
CA SER A 5 39.12 13.92 3.03
C SER A 5 38.25 12.81 3.63
N LYS A 6 37.24 13.19 4.43
CA LYS A 6 36.21 12.29 4.95
C LYS A 6 35.29 11.87 3.80
N LYS A 7 35.49 10.67 3.27
CA LYS A 7 34.49 9.98 2.44
C LYS A 7 33.36 9.49 3.34
N TRP A 8 32.15 9.97 3.09
CA TRP A 8 30.93 9.38 3.63
C TRP A 8 30.80 7.96 3.07
N LEU A 9 30.71 6.97 3.96
CA LEU A 9 30.37 5.60 3.60
C LEU A 9 28.86 5.58 3.35
N GLU A 10 28.46 5.42 2.09
CA GLU A 10 27.11 4.98 1.75
C GLU A 10 26.87 3.62 2.44
N GLU A 11 25.84 3.54 3.27
CA GLU A 11 25.44 2.23 3.82
C GLU A 11 25.08 1.30 2.65
N PRO A 12 25.62 0.08 2.60
CA PRO A 12 25.33 -0.84 1.52
C PRO A 12 23.83 -1.11 1.50
N ASN A 13 23.23 -0.85 0.34
CA ASN A 13 21.84 -1.11 -0.02
C ASN A 13 21.43 -2.50 0.53
N LYS A 14 20.76 -2.52 1.70
CA LYS A 14 20.40 -3.76 2.38
C LYS A 14 19.55 -4.57 1.40
N PRO A 15 19.97 -5.78 0.98
CA PRO A 15 19.15 -6.58 0.08
C PRO A 15 17.81 -6.83 0.77
N MET A 16 16.76 -6.24 0.19
CA MET A 16 15.37 -6.52 0.59
C MET A 16 15.18 -8.02 0.41
N MET A 17 14.98 -8.75 1.51
CA MET A 17 14.77 -10.20 1.47
C MET A 17 13.66 -10.51 0.47
N PRO A 18 13.81 -11.56 -0.36
CA PRO A 18 12.72 -11.98 -1.24
C PRO A 18 11.48 -12.26 -0.40
N PRO A 19 10.28 -11.85 -0.85
CA PRO A 19 9.05 -12.17 -0.14
C PRO A 19 8.95 -13.69 0.03
N SER A 20 8.70 -14.14 1.26
CA SER A 20 8.58 -15.56 1.61
C SER A 20 7.67 -16.31 0.63
N THR A 21 8.05 -17.53 0.27
CA THR A 21 7.34 -18.46 -0.65
C THR A 21 5.88 -18.78 -0.25
N TYR A 22 5.39 -18.29 0.90
CA TYR A 22 4.03 -18.48 1.42
C TYR A 22 3.19 -17.18 1.47
N GLY A 23 3.55 -16.16 0.69
CA GLY A 23 2.81 -14.89 0.64
C GLY A 23 1.61 -14.93 -0.31
N LEU A 24 0.45 -14.44 0.14
CA LEU A 24 -0.70 -14.20 -0.73
C LEU A 24 -0.35 -13.10 -1.75
N THR A 25 -0.31 -13.46 -3.02
CA THR A 25 -0.12 -12.48 -4.10
C THR A 25 -1.46 -12.04 -4.62
N LEU A 26 -1.72 -10.73 -4.49
CA LEU A 26 -2.91 -10.08 -5.05
C LEU A 26 -2.54 -9.29 -6.30
N GLN A 27 -3.35 -9.42 -7.33
CA GLN A 27 -3.28 -8.60 -8.53
C GLN A 27 -4.39 -7.57 -8.50
N VAL A 28 -4.04 -6.30 -8.76
CA VAL A 28 -4.99 -5.20 -8.90
C VAL A 28 -5.12 -4.88 -10.39
N ASP A 29 -6.32 -5.02 -10.92
CA ASP A 29 -6.68 -4.63 -12.28
C ASP A 29 -7.44 -3.30 -12.24
N PHE A 30 -6.94 -2.31 -12.98
CA PHE A 30 -7.46 -0.94 -12.98
C PHE A 30 -8.39 -0.74 -14.18
N ALA A 31 -9.70 -0.85 -13.95
CA ALA A 31 -10.69 -0.58 -14.99
C ALA A 31 -11.14 0.88 -14.95
N TRP A 32 -10.25 1.78 -15.41
CA TRP A 32 -10.48 3.23 -15.45
C TRP A 32 -11.80 3.63 -16.14
N SER A 33 -12.14 2.97 -17.25
CA SER A 33 -13.40 3.21 -18.00
C SER A 33 -14.67 2.94 -17.19
N LYS A 34 -14.57 2.15 -16.11
CA LYS A 34 -15.67 1.80 -15.21
C LYS A 34 -15.52 2.40 -13.82
N PHE A 35 -14.53 3.27 -13.62
CA PHE A 35 -14.18 3.84 -12.32
C PHE A 35 -14.13 2.79 -11.20
N ARG A 36 -13.57 1.62 -11.49
CA ARG A 36 -13.49 0.52 -10.53
C ARG A 36 -12.18 -0.23 -10.69
N ASN A 37 -11.69 -0.78 -9.59
CA ASN A 37 -10.55 -1.69 -9.56
C ASN A 37 -11.01 -3.06 -9.08
N ILE A 38 -10.45 -4.12 -9.67
CA ILE A 38 -10.72 -5.51 -9.27
C ILE A 38 -9.45 -6.06 -8.63
N ILE A 39 -9.58 -6.63 -7.44
CA ILE A 39 -8.49 -7.23 -6.69
C ILE A 39 -8.70 -8.74 -6.69
N ALA A 40 -7.76 -9.48 -7.27
CA ALA A 40 -7.84 -10.93 -7.40
C ALA A 40 -6.64 -11.62 -6.74
N SER A 41 -6.85 -12.78 -6.12
CA SER A 41 -5.76 -13.66 -5.72
C SER A 41 -5.24 -14.43 -6.92
N ARG A 42 -3.91 -14.55 -7.02
CA ARG A 42 -3.26 -15.39 -8.02
C ARG A 42 -2.97 -16.78 -7.44
N GLY A 43 -3.58 -17.81 -8.04
CA GLY A 43 -3.31 -19.21 -7.73
C GLY A 43 -1.94 -19.68 -8.25
N ALA A 44 -1.51 -20.86 -7.80
CA ALA A 44 -0.24 -21.47 -8.25
C ALA A 44 -0.24 -21.84 -9.74
N ASP A 45 -1.41 -22.07 -10.30
CA ASP A 45 -1.70 -22.30 -11.72
C ASP A 45 -1.77 -21.00 -12.55
N GLY A 46 -1.64 -19.84 -11.90
CA GLY A 46 -1.79 -18.53 -12.54
C GLY A 46 -3.24 -18.09 -12.69
N HIS A 47 -4.23 -18.89 -12.27
CA HIS A 47 -5.64 -18.50 -12.30
C HIS A 47 -5.88 -17.32 -11.36
N LEU A 48 -6.63 -16.33 -11.83
CA LEU A 48 -7.00 -15.14 -11.06
C LEU A 48 -8.41 -15.30 -10.51
N THR A 49 -8.52 -15.35 -9.18
CA THR A 49 -9.82 -15.42 -8.49
C THR A 49 -10.16 -14.05 -7.89
N PRO A 50 -11.18 -13.33 -8.41
CA PRO A 50 -11.56 -12.03 -7.87
C PRO A 50 -12.04 -12.14 -6.41
N LEU A 51 -11.49 -11.29 -5.53
CA LEU A 51 -11.83 -11.26 -4.11
C LEU A 51 -12.58 -9.98 -3.74
N TYR A 52 -12.10 -8.84 -4.24
CA TYR A 52 -12.64 -7.53 -3.89
C TYR A 52 -12.84 -6.64 -5.11
N ILE A 53 -13.81 -5.74 -5.00
CA ILE A 53 -14.07 -4.68 -5.95
C ILE A 53 -13.91 -3.37 -5.21
N GLN A 54 -13.07 -2.48 -5.72
CA GLN A 54 -13.00 -1.10 -5.27
C GLN A 54 -13.73 -0.21 -6.27
N ASN A 55 -14.82 0.41 -5.83
CA ASN A 55 -15.57 1.37 -6.62
C ASN A 55 -15.08 2.78 -6.30
N PHE A 56 -14.84 3.58 -7.35
CA PHE A 56 -14.57 5.02 -7.26
C PHE A 56 -15.79 5.77 -7.78
N ARG A 57 -16.24 6.79 -7.04
CA ARG A 57 -17.36 7.63 -7.46
C ARG A 57 -16.81 9.00 -7.86
N PRO A 58 -16.75 9.39 -9.14
CA PRO A 58 -16.15 10.66 -9.53
C PRO A 58 -16.79 11.89 -8.84
N ALA A 59 -18.10 11.83 -8.60
CA ALA A 59 -18.87 12.94 -8.00
C ALA A 59 -18.80 13.03 -6.47
N LYS A 60 -18.17 12.04 -5.79
CA LYS A 60 -17.99 12.06 -4.33
C LYS A 60 -16.60 11.51 -4.03
N PRO A 61 -15.76 12.16 -3.22
CA PRO A 61 -14.40 11.69 -2.94
C PRO A 61 -14.35 10.40 -2.09
N GLN A 62 -15.17 9.39 -2.39
CA GLN A 62 -15.42 8.19 -1.63
C GLN A 62 -14.98 6.97 -2.44
N LEU A 63 -14.08 6.21 -1.86
CA LEU A 63 -13.74 4.85 -2.24
C LEU A 63 -14.64 3.89 -1.47
N ARG A 64 -15.13 2.83 -2.13
CA ARG A 64 -15.85 1.73 -1.48
C ARG A 64 -15.23 0.42 -1.87
N PHE A 65 -14.97 -0.43 -0.90
CA PHE A 65 -14.43 -1.76 -1.10
C PHE A 65 -15.49 -2.79 -0.73
N GLU A 66 -15.77 -3.71 -1.63
CA GLU A 66 -16.80 -4.73 -1.51
C GLU A 66 -16.20 -6.11 -1.79
N ARG A 67 -16.69 -7.15 -1.11
CA ARG A 67 -16.35 -8.53 -1.46
C ARG A 67 -17.10 -8.95 -2.71
N VAL A 68 -16.44 -9.74 -3.57
CA VAL A 68 -17.07 -10.26 -4.79
C VAL A 68 -18.16 -11.29 -4.47
N ALA A 69 -17.98 -12.11 -3.44
CA ALA A 69 -18.86 -13.23 -3.13
C ALA A 69 -20.29 -12.81 -2.74
N ASP A 70 -20.43 -11.72 -1.99
CA ASP A 70 -21.69 -11.30 -1.36
C ASP A 70 -21.97 -9.79 -1.50
N HIS A 71 -21.12 -9.05 -2.20
CA HIS A 71 -21.18 -7.58 -2.32
C HIS A 71 -21.20 -6.82 -0.99
N THR A 72 -20.75 -7.45 0.10
CA THR A 72 -20.69 -6.79 1.40
C THR A 72 -19.61 -5.71 1.39
N ASN A 73 -19.99 -4.50 1.82
CA ASN A 73 -19.03 -3.40 1.96
C ASN A 73 -18.12 -3.66 3.16
N ILE A 74 -16.83 -3.86 2.89
CA ILE A 74 -15.82 -4.13 3.91
C ILE A 74 -15.04 -2.87 4.30
N ALA A 75 -14.91 -1.92 3.37
CA ALA A 75 -14.19 -0.69 3.66
C ALA A 75 -14.74 0.51 2.90
N LYS A 76 -14.47 1.70 3.46
CA LYS A 76 -14.71 3.01 2.85
C LYS A 76 -13.46 3.85 3.00
N GLY A 77 -13.09 4.57 1.96
CA GLY A 77 -12.03 5.57 2.00
C GLY A 77 -12.56 6.93 1.58
N THR A 78 -12.03 8.00 2.13
CA THR A 78 -12.29 9.38 1.68
C THR A 78 -10.99 10.04 1.26
N ILE A 79 -10.94 10.58 0.04
CA ILE A 79 -9.78 11.30 -0.49
C ILE A 79 -10.07 12.80 -0.43
N HIS A 80 -9.38 13.54 0.43
CA HIS A 80 -9.57 14.97 0.53
C HIS A 80 -8.79 15.72 -0.56
N SER A 81 -9.42 16.66 -1.27
CA SER A 81 -8.76 17.41 -2.37
C SER A 81 -7.67 18.37 -1.91
N PHE A 82 -7.75 18.85 -0.66
CA PHE A 82 -6.85 19.88 -0.10
C PHE A 82 -6.07 19.39 1.12
N SER A 83 -6.22 18.12 1.50
CA SER A 83 -5.49 17.52 2.62
C SER A 83 -4.81 16.23 2.18
N ILE A 84 -3.58 16.02 2.65
CA ILE A 84 -2.86 14.75 2.47
C ILE A 84 -3.35 13.65 3.44
N SER A 85 -4.23 14.01 4.39
CA SER A 85 -4.91 13.01 5.21
C SER A 85 -5.94 12.28 4.38
N GLY A 86 -6.03 10.97 4.55
CA GLY A 86 -7.12 10.15 4.02
C GLY A 86 -7.84 9.49 5.17
N ASP A 87 -9.17 9.48 5.12
CA ASP A 87 -9.98 8.77 6.11
C ASP A 87 -10.24 7.36 5.58
N CYS A 88 -10.04 6.35 6.40
CA CYS A 88 -10.31 4.96 6.03
C CYS A 88 -11.13 4.29 7.13
N ILE A 89 -12.18 3.58 6.76
CA ILE A 89 -12.97 2.74 7.67
C ILE A 89 -12.89 1.33 7.12
N LEU A 90 -12.38 0.39 7.91
CA LEU A 90 -12.28 -1.03 7.58
C LEU A 90 -13.05 -1.83 8.62
N HIS A 91 -14.00 -2.66 8.18
CA HIS A 91 -14.89 -3.46 9.04
C HIS A 91 -15.53 -2.65 10.17
N GLY A 92 -15.97 -1.43 9.85
CA GLY A 92 -16.63 -0.52 10.80
C GLY A 92 -15.67 0.18 11.77
N ARG A 93 -14.35 0.00 11.63
CA ARG A 93 -13.33 0.67 12.47
C ARG A 93 -12.56 1.70 11.65
N GLU A 94 -12.40 2.88 12.22
CA GLU A 94 -11.61 3.94 11.62
C GLU A 94 -10.10 3.60 11.69
N ILE A 95 -9.41 3.77 10.57
CA ILE A 95 -7.96 3.67 10.44
C ILE A 95 -7.44 5.09 10.22
N ILE A 96 -6.73 5.60 11.22
CA ILE A 96 -6.11 6.93 11.16
C ILE A 96 -4.70 6.78 10.59
N LEU A 97 -4.51 7.22 9.34
CA LEU A 97 -3.21 7.28 8.71
C LEU A 97 -2.51 8.59 9.10
N LYS A 98 -1.43 8.50 9.89
CA LYS A 98 -0.65 9.68 10.28
C LYS A 98 0.49 9.92 9.28
N PRO A 99 0.50 11.04 8.53
CA PRO A 99 1.61 11.36 7.65
C PRO A 99 2.84 11.73 8.48
N LEU A 100 3.99 11.09 8.21
CA LEU A 100 5.22 11.32 8.97
C LEU A 100 6.12 12.39 8.35
N LYS A 101 6.20 12.47 7.02
CA LYS A 101 7.09 13.40 6.32
C LYS A 101 6.34 14.07 5.17
N ARG A 102 6.53 15.39 5.03
CA ARG A 102 5.92 16.17 3.93
C ARG A 102 6.55 15.89 2.56
N TRP A 103 7.78 15.39 2.53
CA TRP A 103 8.57 15.17 1.30
C TRP A 103 8.72 13.69 0.91
N LYS A 104 8.34 12.77 1.78
CA LYS A 104 8.30 11.33 1.51
C LYS A 104 6.99 10.78 2.05
N SER A 105 6.15 10.23 1.18
CA SER A 105 4.86 9.66 1.59
C SER A 105 5.10 8.46 2.48
N GLU A 106 5.04 8.71 3.78
CA GLU A 106 5.24 7.73 4.84
C GLU A 106 4.07 7.87 5.81
N TYR A 107 3.33 6.80 6.02
CA TYR A 107 2.13 6.80 6.86
C TYR A 107 2.24 5.75 7.96
N ASN A 108 1.98 6.16 9.20
CA ASN A 108 1.91 5.25 10.34
C ASN A 108 0.47 4.99 10.74
N TYR A 109 0.19 3.73 11.09
CA TYR A 109 -1.03 3.37 11.79
C TYR A 109 -0.83 2.13 12.68
N LEU A 110 -1.75 1.95 13.62
CA LEU A 110 -1.80 0.75 14.47
C LEU A 110 -2.60 -0.34 13.76
N SER A 111 -1.94 -1.43 13.40
CA SER A 111 -2.57 -2.53 12.67
C SER A 111 -3.44 -3.38 13.58
N HIS A 112 -4.76 -3.27 13.42
CA HIS A 112 -5.70 -4.13 14.14
C HIS A 112 -5.56 -5.61 13.78
N ALA A 113 -5.21 -5.92 12.52
CA ALA A 113 -4.98 -7.30 12.07
C ALA A 113 -3.77 -7.95 12.75
N LEU A 114 -2.83 -7.14 13.25
CA LEU A 114 -1.62 -7.57 13.95
C LEU A 114 -1.68 -7.19 15.44
N GLY A 115 -2.86 -7.20 16.06
CA GLY A 115 -3.00 -6.98 17.50
C GLY A 115 -2.62 -5.58 17.99
N GLY A 116 -2.72 -4.55 17.14
CA GLY A 116 -2.34 -3.17 17.48
C GLY A 116 -0.86 -2.86 17.23
N THR A 117 -0.13 -3.72 16.52
CA THR A 117 1.27 -3.48 16.16
C THR A 117 1.39 -2.21 15.31
N PRO A 118 2.30 -1.27 15.64
CA PRO A 118 2.54 -0.09 14.79
C PRO A 118 3.22 -0.50 13.49
N ILE A 119 2.64 -0.07 12.38
CA ILE A 119 3.18 -0.34 11.05
C ILE A 119 3.28 0.95 10.22
N SER A 120 4.26 0.95 9.31
CA SER A 120 4.58 2.07 8.44
C SER A 120 4.43 1.66 6.98
N TRP A 121 3.67 2.44 6.20
CA TRP A 121 3.68 2.36 4.75
C TRP A 121 4.63 3.40 4.18
N ILE A 122 5.68 2.95 3.50
CA ILE A 122 6.72 3.79 2.92
C ILE A 122 6.58 3.73 1.40
N ALA A 123 6.31 4.88 0.77
CA ALA A 123 6.32 4.99 -0.69
C ALA A 123 7.75 5.19 -1.20
N ASN A 124 8.10 4.41 -2.22
CA ASN A 124 9.33 4.54 -2.99
C ASN A 124 8.93 4.61 -4.47
N SER A 125 9.29 5.69 -5.15
CA SER A 125 9.00 5.88 -6.59
C SER A 125 10.30 5.77 -7.39
N THR A 126 10.24 5.04 -8.50
CA THR A 126 11.25 5.06 -9.57
C THR A 126 10.62 5.61 -10.85
N LEU A 127 11.40 5.80 -11.91
CA LEU A 127 10.90 6.27 -13.23
C LEU A 127 9.81 5.37 -13.85
N LYS A 128 9.66 4.12 -13.39
CA LYS A 128 8.71 3.15 -13.97
C LYS A 128 7.72 2.58 -12.96
N VAL A 129 8.11 2.47 -11.70
CA VAL A 129 7.35 1.74 -10.69
C VAL A 129 7.13 2.61 -9.45
N TRP A 130 5.92 2.58 -8.94
CA TRP A 130 5.57 3.07 -7.61
C TRP A 130 5.43 1.89 -6.66
N ASP A 131 6.35 1.79 -5.70
CA ASP A 131 6.32 0.79 -4.65
C ASP A 131 5.83 1.41 -3.35
N PHE A 132 4.96 0.70 -2.65
CA PHE A 132 4.60 0.95 -1.27
C PHE A 132 4.99 -0.27 -0.46
N VAL A 133 5.87 -0.09 0.52
CA VAL A 133 6.33 -1.17 1.39
C VAL A 133 5.75 -0.96 2.77
N CYS A 134 5.04 -1.97 3.26
CA CYS A 134 4.56 -2.02 4.64
C CYS A 134 5.61 -2.69 5.50
N VAL A 135 6.06 -2.02 6.56
CA VAL A 135 7.03 -2.55 7.52
C VAL A 135 6.49 -2.43 8.94
N ASN A 136 6.98 -3.28 9.85
CA ASN A 136 6.81 -3.06 11.27
C ASN A 136 7.59 -1.79 11.67
N SER A 137 6.93 -0.82 12.28
CA SER A 137 7.57 0.47 12.60
C SER A 137 8.73 0.34 13.60
N ILE A 138 8.71 -0.69 14.45
CA ILE A 138 9.72 -0.94 15.49
C ILE A 138 10.84 -1.82 14.95
N THR A 139 10.51 -3.00 14.41
CA THR A 139 11.52 -3.99 13.99
C THR A 139 12.06 -3.73 12.57
N GLN A 140 11.40 -2.88 11.78
CA GLN A 140 11.69 -2.62 10.36
C GLN A 140 11.59 -3.88 9.47
N GLU A 141 10.92 -4.93 9.95
CA GLU A 141 10.66 -6.14 9.18
C GLU A 141 9.57 -5.90 8.12
N PRO A 142 9.76 -6.38 6.87
CA PRO A 142 8.76 -6.23 5.82
C PRO A 142 7.54 -7.13 6.07
N ILE A 143 6.35 -6.55 5.93
CA ILE A 143 5.06 -7.23 6.14
C ILE A 143 4.33 -7.44 4.81
N ALA A 144 4.30 -6.41 3.96
CA ALA A 144 3.61 -6.45 2.68
C ALA A 144 4.22 -5.46 1.69
N LYS A 145 3.97 -5.69 0.40
CA LYS A 145 4.37 -4.77 -0.67
C LYS A 145 3.22 -4.61 -1.66
N LEU A 146 2.95 -3.37 -2.04
CA LEU A 146 2.15 -3.03 -3.20
C LEU A 146 3.07 -2.40 -4.24
N SER A 147 2.99 -2.87 -5.48
CA SER A 147 3.76 -2.33 -6.60
C SER A 147 2.81 -1.97 -7.74
N ALA A 148 2.92 -0.75 -8.26
CA ALA A 148 2.18 -0.27 -9.42
C ALA A 148 3.17 0.16 -10.51
N ASN A 149 2.98 -0.31 -11.74
CA ASN A 149 3.78 0.14 -12.88
C ASN A 149 3.04 1.29 -13.57
N PHE A 150 3.63 2.49 -13.56
CA PHE A 150 3.02 3.70 -14.12
C PHE A 150 2.75 3.58 -15.62
N TRP A 151 3.56 2.81 -16.34
CA TRP A 151 3.45 2.67 -17.80
C TRP A 151 2.50 1.55 -18.23
N ALA A 152 1.99 0.77 -17.27
CA ALA A 152 1.04 -0.31 -17.52
C ALA A 152 -0.39 0.02 -17.04
N LEU A 153 -0.61 1.27 -16.61
CA LEU A 153 -1.91 1.81 -16.17
C LEU A 153 -2.67 2.49 -17.31
#